data_AF-A0A4R1KVH6-F1
#
_entry.id   AF-A0A4R1KVH6-F1
#
_cell.length_a   1.000
_cell.length_b   1.000
_cell.length_c   1.000
_cell.angle_alpha   90.00
_cell.angle_beta   90.00
_cell.angle_gamma   90.00
#
_symmetry.space_group_name_H-M   'P 1'
#
loop_
_entity.id
_entity.type
_entity.pdbx_description
1 polymer ?
#
loop_
_entity_poly.entity_id
_entity_poly.type
_entity_poly.pdbx_seq_one_letter_code
_entity_poly.pdbx_strand_id
1 'polypeptide(L)' 'MSKNFFSHPNKITVIAFFIVCFVGNILLITQATNRFKESLFQSKNVVTLLIMSGLMITAFIVYANYLKNEHSKK' A
#
# COMPACT_ATOMS: atom_id res chain seq x y z
N MET A 1 -8.44 -22.24 13.25
CA MET A 1 -8.47 -20.80 12.92
C MET A 1 -7.27 -20.51 12.02
N SER A 2 -7.49 -20.34 10.71
CA SER A 2 -6.39 -20.19 9.74
C SER A 2 -5.57 -18.93 10.07
N LYS A 3 -4.25 -19.05 10.17
CA LYS A 3 -3.35 -17.90 10.35
C LYS A 3 -3.38 -17.08 9.06
N ASN A 4 -4.27 -16.08 9.01
CA ASN A 4 -4.36 -15.18 7.87
C ASN A 4 -3.10 -14.30 7.78
N PHE A 5 -2.57 -14.17 6.57
CA PHE A 5 -1.36 -13.41 6.23
C PHE A 5 -1.47 -11.92 6.62
N PHE A 6 -2.69 -11.39 6.63
CA PHE A 6 -3.00 -10.04 7.10
C PHE A 6 -2.99 -9.89 8.63
N SER A 7 -3.29 -10.96 9.36
CA SER A 7 -3.39 -10.95 10.83
C SER A 7 -2.08 -11.31 11.50
N HIS A 8 -1.22 -12.10 10.86
CA HIS A 8 0.12 -12.46 11.32
C HIS A 8 1.16 -12.34 10.20
N PRO A 9 1.40 -11.13 9.68
CA PRO A 9 2.39 -10.93 8.63
C PRO A 9 3.79 -11.24 9.15
N ASN A 10 4.60 -11.93 8.34
CA ASN A 10 6.01 -12.18 8.65
C ASN A 10 6.86 -10.95 8.27
N LYS A 11 8.06 -10.79 8.82
CA LYS A 11 8.92 -9.62 8.54
C LYS A 11 9.23 -9.48 7.04
N ILE A 12 9.44 -10.61 6.37
CA ILE A 12 9.65 -10.68 4.92
C ILE A 12 8.40 -10.22 4.15
N THR A 13 7.21 -10.61 4.61
CA THR A 13 5.93 -10.18 4.03
C THR A 13 5.80 -8.67 4.05
N VAL A 14 6.10 -8.03 5.19
CA VAL A 14 5.99 -6.58 5.35
C VAL A 14 6.97 -5.86 4.43
N ILE A 15 8.22 -6.33 4.36
CA ILE A 15 9.25 -5.76 3.48
C ILE A 15 8.83 -5.90 2.00
N ALA A 16 8.36 -7.08 1.59
CA ALA A 16 7.89 -7.30 0.23
C ALA A 16 6.70 -6.39 -0.11
N PHE A 17 5.74 -6.25 0.80
CA PHE A 17 4.57 -5.37 0.62
C PHE A 17 5.00 -3.90 0.53
N PHE A 18 5.97 -3.49 1.36
CA PHE A 18 6.53 -2.15 1.33
C PHE A 18 7.24 -1.86 0.00
N ILE A 19 8.06 -2.78 -0.51
CA ILE A 19 8.74 -2.64 -1.82
C ILE A 19 7.71 -2.54 -2.94
N VAL A 20 6.70 -3.39 -2.95
CA VAL A 20 5.62 -3.37 -3.96
C VAL A 20 4.85 -2.05 -3.89
N CYS A 21 4.49 -1.59 -2.70
CA CYS A 21 3.86 -0.28 -2.51
C CYS A 21 4.78 0.84 -3.01
N PHE A 22 6.07 0.82 -2.70
CA PHE A 22 7.01 1.87 -3.08
C PHE A 22 7.20 1.95 -4.59
N VAL A 23 7.49 0.82 -5.24
CA VAL A 23 7.63 0.74 -6.70
C VAL A 23 6.32 1.10 -7.40
N GLY A 24 5.19 0.61 -6.88
CA GLY A 24 3.86 0.96 -7.38
C GLY A 24 3.61 2.46 -7.35
N ASN A 25 3.91 3.14 -6.23
CA ASN A 25 3.77 4.58 -6.11
C ASN A 25 4.72 5.35 -7.06
N ILE A 26 5.97 4.91 -7.22
CA ILE A 26 6.90 5.55 -8.17
C ILE A 26 6.36 5.48 -9.61
N LEU A 27 6.00 4.28 -10.06
CA LEU A 27 5.46 4.08 -11.42
C LEU A 27 4.18 4.90 -11.64
N LEU A 28 3.32 4.97 -10.62
CA LEU A 28 2.10 5.76 -10.68
C LEU A 28 2.39 7.26 -10.71
N ILE A 29 3.33 7.77 -9.91
CA ILE A 29 3.74 9.18 -9.93
C ILE A 29 4.33 9.51 -11.30
N THR A 30 5.15 8.64 -11.88
CA THR A 30 5.68 8.85 -13.24
C THR A 30 4.56 8.88 -14.29
N GLN A 31 3.60 7.94 -14.23
CA GLN A 31 2.44 7.97 -15.12
C GLN A 31 1.57 9.21 -14.88
N ALA A 32 1.38 9.58 -13.62
CA ALA A 32 0.61 10.74 -13.25
C ALA A 32 1.30 11.98 -13.77
N THR A 33 2.60 12.20 -13.57
CA THR A 33 3.33 13.38 -14.06
C THR A 33 3.21 13.54 -15.59
N ASN A 34 3.23 12.43 -16.34
CA ASN A 34 2.95 12.45 -17.77
C ASN A 34 1.48 12.78 -18.10
N ARG A 35 0.52 12.35 -17.26
CA ARG A 35 -0.90 12.67 -17.36
C ARG A 35 -1.32 14.00 -16.72
N PHE A 36 -0.49 14.61 -15.88
CA PHE A 36 -0.76 15.85 -15.12
C PHE A 36 -0.67 17.11 -16.01
N LYS A 37 -0.32 16.94 -17.29
CA LYS A 37 -0.69 17.90 -18.33
C LYS A 37 -2.21 17.99 -18.53
N GLU A 38 -2.98 16.98 -18.10
CA GLU A 38 -4.45 16.97 -18.02
C GLU A 38 -4.94 17.11 -16.56
N SER A 39 -6.16 17.63 -16.39
CA SER A 39 -6.75 18.00 -15.09
C SER A 39 -6.80 16.86 -14.06
N LEU A 40 -6.46 17.21 -12.82
CA LEU A 40 -6.49 16.37 -11.62
C LEU A 40 -7.84 15.69 -11.34
N PHE A 41 -8.93 16.33 -11.76
CA PHE A 41 -10.30 15.90 -11.44
C PHE A 41 -10.98 15.11 -12.56
N GLN A 42 -10.24 14.72 -13.60
CA GLN A 42 -10.77 13.76 -14.55
C GLN A 42 -11.02 12.42 -13.87
N SER A 43 -12.17 11.81 -14.19
CA SER A 43 -12.63 10.51 -13.66
C SER A 43 -11.54 9.43 -13.61
N LYS A 44 -10.67 9.36 -14.63
CA LYS A 44 -9.54 8.41 -14.70
C LYS A 44 -8.48 8.65 -13.61
N ASN A 45 -8.25 9.89 -13.21
CA ASN A 45 -7.28 10.24 -12.17
C ASN A 45 -7.86 10.00 -10.77
N VAL A 46 -9.16 10.23 -10.57
CA VAL A 46 -9.86 9.96 -9.30
C VAL A 46 -9.82 8.47 -8.94
N VAL A 47 -10.04 7.57 -9.90
CA VAL A 47 -9.94 6.12 -9.68
C VAL A 47 -8.52 5.72 -9.26
N THR A 48 -7.52 6.30 -9.92
CA THR A 48 -6.10 6.07 -9.61
C THR A 48 -5.77 6.54 -8.18
N LEU A 49 -6.31 7.70 -7.79
CA LEU A 49 -6.15 8.28 -6.45
C LEU A 49 -6.82 7.44 -5.36
N LEU A 50 -7.99 6.88 -5.63
CA LEU A 50 -8.70 5.94 -4.75
C LEU A 50 -7.94 4.61 -4.57
N ILE A 51 -7.37 4.08 -5.65
CA ILE A 51 -6.54 2.87 -5.59
C ILE A 51 -5.29 3.15 -4.74
N MET A 52 -4.67 4.32 -4.90
CA MET A 52 -3.53 4.76 -4.09
C MET A 52 -3.87 4.84 -2.60
N SER A 53 -4.95 5.52 -2.25
CA SER A 53 -5.35 5.66 -0.85
C SER A 53 -5.69 4.30 -0.23
N GLY A 54 -6.38 3.43 -0.97
CA GLY A 54 -6.67 2.05 -0.54
C GLY A 54 -5.42 1.20 -0.32
N LEU A 55 -4.43 1.27 -1.22
CA LEU A 55 -3.15 0.58 -1.08
C LEU A 55 -2.37 1.06 0.14
N MET A 56 -2.34 2.38 0.38
CA MET A 56 -1.69 2.96 1.56
C MET A 56 -2.35 2.51 2.87
N ILE A 57 -3.68 2.52 2.93
CA ILE A 57 -4.43 2.07 4.11
C ILE A 57 -4.16 0.58 4.36
N THR A 58 -4.16 -0.23 3.31
CA THR A 58 -3.90 -1.67 3.42
C THR A 58 -2.47 -1.94 3.93
N ALA A 59 -1.47 -1.24 3.38
CA ALA A 59 -0.09 -1.34 3.84
C ALA A 59 0.06 -0.89 5.31
N PHE A 60 -0.64 0.18 5.70
CA PHE A 60 -0.66 0.65 7.09
C PHE A 60 -1.26 -0.39 8.04
N ILE A 61 -2.36 -1.03 7.68
CA ILE A 61 -2.99 -2.09 8.48
C ILE A 61 -2.05 -3.29 8.63
N VAL A 62 -1.40 -3.71 7.54
CA VAL A 62 -0.42 -4.81 7.57
C VAL A 62 0.76 -4.47 8.48
N TYR A 63 1.27 -3.24 8.40
CA TYR A 63 2.35 -2.77 9.26
C TYR A 63 1.95 -2.67 10.74
N ALA A 64 0.74 -2.14 11.03
CA ALA A 64 0.20 -2.06 12.39
C ALA A 64 0.01 -3.45 13.00
N ASN A 65 -0.50 -4.41 12.23
CA ASN A 65 -0.63 -5.80 12.66
C ASN A 65 0.73 -6.49 12.87
N TYR A 66 1.74 -6.16 12.06
CA TYR A 66 3.10 -6.63 12.26
C TYR A 66 3.67 -6.13 13.60
N LEU A 67 3.59 -4.83 13.88
CA LEU A 67 4.04 -4.25 15.14
C LEU A 67 3.31 -4.85 16.35
N LYS A 68 1.99 -5.01 16.26
CA LYS A 68 1.17 -5.61 17.33
C LYS A 68 1.62 -7.04 17.65
N ASN A 69 1.92 -7.84 16.62
CA ASN A 69 2.38 -9.22 16.81
C ASN A 69 3.84 -9.31 17.28
N GLU A 70 4.70 -8.37 16.90
CA GLU A 70 6.08 -8.32 17.37
C GLU A 70 6.12 -7.92 18.87
N HIS A 71 5.27 -6.97 19.28
CA HIS A 71 5.12 -6.59 20.69
C HIS A 71 4.43 -7.67 21.54
N SER A 72 3.47 -8.42 20.98
CA SER A 72 2.78 -9.50 21.69
C SER A 72 3.62 -10.77 21.88
N LYS A 73 4.76 -10.89 21.18
CA LYS A 73 5.73 -11.99 21.36
C LYS A 73 6.81 -11.70 22.41
N LYS A 74 6.82 -10.49 22.97
CA LYS A 74 7.75 -10.06 24.02
C LYS A 74 7.09 -10.16 25.38
#